data_AF-A0A927HBL0-F1
#
_entry.id   AF-A0A927HBL0-F1
#
_cell.length_a   1.000
_cell.length_b   1.000
_cell.length_c   1.000
_cell.angle_alpha   90.00
_cell.angle_beta   90.00
_cell.angle_gamma   90.00
#
_symmetry.space_group_name_H-M   'P 1'
#
loop_
_entity.id
_entity.type
_entity.pdbx_description
1 polymer ?
#
loop_
_entity_poly.entity_id
_entity_poly.type
_entity_poly.pdbx_seq_one_letter_code
_entity_poly.pdbx_strand_id
1 'polypeptide(L)'
;MSESLFSVNSILNISEIGLVVKDAQIVGEQLQAIGIFESDGDPITNSALNFMQNEKNGIFILLTNAGRRWLFSEKKSEIYPMKLILDKQIVLGVDEKCEFFIIH
;
A
#
# COMPACT_ATOMS: atom_id res chain seq x y z
N MET A 1 33.96 -13.02 4.39
CA MET A 1 32.74 -12.25 4.65
C MET A 1 32.39 -12.47 6.11
N SER A 2 32.51 -11.47 6.98
CA SER A 2 31.93 -11.60 8.32
C SER A 2 30.44 -11.35 8.17
N GLU A 3 29.63 -12.39 8.28
CA GLU A 3 28.19 -12.21 8.41
C GLU A 3 27.94 -11.50 9.74
N SER A 4 27.58 -10.22 9.68
CA SER A 4 27.09 -9.51 10.85
C SER A 4 25.79 -10.17 11.28
N LEU A 5 25.68 -10.55 12.55
CA LEU A 5 24.44 -11.08 13.13
C LEU A 5 23.30 -10.09 12.89
N PHE A 6 22.12 -10.62 12.54
CA PHE A 6 20.92 -9.81 12.43
C PHE A 6 20.62 -9.10 13.75
N SER A 7 20.21 -7.83 13.66
CA SER A 7 19.74 -7.03 14.79
C SER A 7 18.65 -6.05 14.33
N VAL A 8 18.08 -5.29 15.26
CA VAL A 8 17.15 -4.20 14.93
C VAL A 8 17.78 -3.16 13.99
N ASN A 9 19.10 -2.99 14.05
CA ASN A 9 19.84 -2.09 13.15
C ASN A 9 19.97 -2.66 11.72
N SER A 10 19.56 -3.91 11.49
CA SER A 10 19.55 -4.56 10.17
C SER A 10 18.23 -4.34 9.42
N ILE A 11 17.20 -3.75 10.04
CA ILE A 11 15.92 -3.44 9.38
C ILE A 11 16.13 -2.26 8.43
N LEU A 12 15.82 -2.45 7.15
CA LEU A 12 16.16 -1.50 6.08
C LEU A 12 15.08 -0.45 5.84
N ASN A 13 13.82 -0.89 5.70
CA ASN A 13 12.69 -0.05 5.35
C ASN A 13 11.37 -0.78 5.62
N ILE A 14 10.26 -0.08 5.35
CA ILE A 14 8.93 -0.69 5.23
C ILE A 14 8.76 -1.07 3.75
N SER A 15 8.75 -2.38 3.45
CA SER A 15 8.54 -2.87 2.10
C SER A 15 7.07 -3.01 1.72
N GLU A 16 6.18 -3.16 2.69
CA GLU A 16 4.75 -3.36 2.44
C GLU A 16 3.90 -2.61 3.46
N ILE A 17 2.84 -1.95 2.98
CA ILE A 17 1.83 -1.34 3.84
C ILE A 17 0.44 -1.56 3.26
N GLY A 18 -0.50 -2.03 4.09
CA GLY A 18 -1.90 -2.18 3.69
C GLY A 18 -2.63 -0.85 3.63
N LEU A 19 -3.20 -0.52 2.48
CA LEU A 19 -4.07 0.64 2.29
C LEU A 19 -5.49 0.14 1.96
N VAL A 20 -6.36 0.18 2.97
CA VAL A 20 -7.76 -0.25 2.84
C VAL A 20 -8.62 0.96 2.52
N VAL A 21 -9.38 0.89 1.43
CA VAL A 21 -10.21 2.01 0.93
C VAL A 21 -11.63 1.56 0.64
N LYS A 22 -12.52 2.53 0.37
CA LYS A 22 -13.91 2.25 -0.01
C LYS A 22 -14.01 1.65 -1.42
N ASP A 23 -13.16 2.10 -2.34
CA ASP A 23 -13.12 1.66 -3.73
C ASP A 23 -11.65 1.60 -4.22
N ALA A 24 -11.07 0.40 -4.20
CA ALA A 24 -9.70 0.14 -4.59
C ALA A 24 -9.48 0.34 -6.08
N GLN A 25 -10.50 0.12 -6.92
CA GLN A 25 -10.38 0.37 -8.35
C GLN A 25 -10.21 1.87 -8.62
N ILE A 26 -11.10 2.71 -8.07
CA ILE A 26 -11.01 4.17 -8.22
C ILE A 26 -9.69 4.71 -7.65
N VAL A 27 -9.32 4.27 -6.44
CA VAL A 27 -8.06 4.72 -5.82
C VAL A 27 -6.85 4.23 -6.62
N GLY A 28 -6.91 3.04 -7.17
CA GLY A 28 -5.85 2.50 -8.03
C GLY A 28 -5.62 3.36 -9.27
N GLU A 29 -6.68 3.78 -9.95
CA GLU A 29 -6.61 4.71 -11.08
C GLU A 29 -5.98 6.07 -10.67
N GLN A 30 -6.30 6.56 -9.46
CA GLN A 30 -5.68 7.78 -8.92
C GLN A 30 -4.19 7.61 -8.62
N LEU A 31 -3.78 6.43 -8.12
CA LEU A 31 -2.38 6.08 -7.89
C LEU A 31 -1.60 5.98 -9.21
N GLN A 32 -2.20 5.37 -10.24
CA GLN A 32 -1.60 5.28 -11.58
C GLN A 32 -1.36 6.68 -12.17
N ALA A 33 -2.29 7.62 -11.97
CA ALA A 33 -2.15 9.00 -12.44
C ALA A 33 -0.93 9.74 -11.83
N ILE A 34 -0.42 9.29 -10.69
CA ILE A 34 0.77 9.86 -10.03
C ILE A 34 2.01 8.96 -10.15
N GLY A 35 1.97 7.94 -11.01
CA GLY A 35 3.12 7.07 -11.31
C GLY A 35 3.29 5.88 -10.38
N ILE A 36 2.26 5.50 -9.62
CA ILE A 36 2.24 4.29 -8.79
C ILE A 36 1.35 3.26 -9.48
N PHE A 37 1.96 2.20 -10.01
CA PHE A 37 1.29 1.22 -10.88
C PHE A 37 1.22 -0.15 -10.21
N GLU A 38 0.34 -1.00 -10.74
CA GLU A 38 0.29 -2.42 -10.42
C GLU A 38 1.63 -3.13 -10.72
N SER A 39 2.00 -4.12 -9.91
CA SER A 39 3.28 -4.81 -10.05
C SER A 39 3.38 -5.70 -11.28
N ASP A 40 2.30 -6.44 -11.57
CA ASP A 40 2.31 -7.56 -12.51
C ASP A 40 1.44 -7.32 -13.75
N GLY A 41 0.91 -6.09 -13.91
CA GLY A 41 0.01 -5.74 -15.02
C GLY A 41 -1.41 -6.29 -14.88
N ASP A 42 -1.72 -6.92 -13.73
CA ASP A 42 -3.06 -7.40 -13.43
C ASP A 42 -4.04 -6.24 -13.26
N PRO A 43 -5.31 -6.38 -13.71
CA PRO A 43 -6.31 -5.34 -13.50
C PRO A 43 -6.53 -5.04 -12.02
N ILE A 44 -6.60 -3.75 -11.68
CA ILE A 44 -6.95 -3.32 -10.33
C ILE A 44 -8.44 -3.62 -10.11
N THR A 45 -8.76 -4.38 -9.06
CA THR A 45 -10.15 -4.74 -8.75
C THR A 45 -10.47 -4.60 -7.26
N ASN A 46 -11.75 -4.38 -6.97
CA ASN A 46 -12.26 -4.27 -5.60
C ASN A 46 -12.28 -5.60 -4.83
N SER A 47 -12.16 -6.74 -5.52
CA SER A 47 -12.13 -8.08 -4.90
C SER A 47 -10.73 -8.61 -4.66
N ALA A 48 -9.71 -7.98 -5.25
CA ALA A 48 -8.32 -8.42 -5.15
C ALA A 48 -7.53 -7.68 -4.05
N LEU A 49 -6.35 -8.22 -3.78
CA LEU A 49 -5.27 -7.49 -3.12
C LEU A 49 -4.34 -6.99 -4.22
N ASN A 50 -4.34 -5.69 -4.47
CA ASN A 50 -3.62 -5.09 -5.59
C ASN A 50 -2.26 -4.59 -5.08
N PHE A 51 -1.18 -5.04 -5.70
CA PHE A 51 0.19 -4.68 -5.31
C PHE A 51 0.61 -3.45 -6.12
N MET A 52 0.66 -2.30 -5.46
CA MET A 52 0.93 -1.01 -6.10
C MET A 52 2.35 -0.54 -5.77
N GLN A 53 3.15 -0.15 -6.76
CA GLN A 53 4.55 0.24 -6.54
C GLN A 53 4.99 1.40 -7.44
N ASN A 54 6.03 2.10 -6.97
CA ASN A 54 6.81 3.03 -7.79
C ASN A 54 8.13 2.34 -8.18
N GLU A 55 8.59 2.51 -9.43
CA GLU A 55 9.94 2.13 -9.89
C GLU A 55 10.35 0.64 -9.80
N LYS A 56 9.42 -0.31 -9.64
CA LYS A 56 9.71 -1.76 -9.60
C LYS A 56 10.78 -2.15 -8.56
N ASN A 57 10.78 -1.48 -7.41
CA ASN A 57 11.81 -1.60 -6.37
C ASN A 57 11.49 -2.63 -5.28
N GLY A 58 10.36 -3.34 -5.37
CA GLY A 58 9.93 -4.31 -4.36
C GLY A 58 9.32 -3.68 -3.10
N ILE A 59 8.90 -2.42 -3.18
CA ILE A 59 8.15 -1.71 -2.13
C ILE A 59 6.72 -1.51 -2.61
N PHE A 60 5.75 -1.97 -1.82
CA PHE A 60 4.35 -2.06 -2.22
C PHE A 60 3.40 -1.37 -1.25
N ILE A 61 2.43 -0.66 -1.82
CA ILE A 61 1.16 -0.38 -1.18
C ILE A 61 0.21 -1.53 -1.54
N LEU A 62 -0.24 -2.28 -0.54
CA LEU A 62 -1.22 -3.35 -0.71
C LEU A 62 -2.63 -2.75 -0.68
N LEU A 63 -3.14 -2.40 -1.86
CA LEU A 63 -4.41 -1.71 -2.04
C LEU A 63 -5.58 -2.70 -2.10
N THR A 64 -6.58 -2.54 -1.23
CA THR A 64 -7.76 -3.42 -1.23
C THR A 64 -8.99 -2.73 -0.64
N ASN A 65 -10.17 -3.30 -0.90
CA ASN A 65 -11.39 -2.91 -0.19
C ASN A 65 -11.45 -3.53 1.21
N ALA A 66 -12.34 -3.00 2.04
CA ALA A 66 -12.69 -3.62 3.31
C ALA A 66 -13.35 -5.00 3.13
N GLY A 67 -13.17 -5.89 4.10
CA GLY A 67 -13.84 -7.19 4.19
C GLY A 67 -13.00 -8.42 3.77
N ARG A 68 -11.81 -8.22 3.19
CA ARG A 68 -10.90 -9.30 2.80
C ARG A 68 -10.12 -9.80 4.03
N ARG A 69 -10.01 -11.12 4.23
CA ARG A 69 -9.15 -11.66 5.31
C ARG A 69 -7.67 -11.43 4.97
N TRP A 70 -6.87 -10.98 5.93
CA TRP A 70 -5.41 -10.89 5.75
C TRP A 70 -4.78 -12.28 5.76
N LEU A 71 -3.78 -12.50 4.91
CA LEU A 71 -2.98 -13.72 4.98
C LEU A 71 -2.30 -13.79 6.36
N PHE A 72 -2.18 -14.99 6.92
CA PHE A 72 -1.64 -15.22 8.26
C PHE A 72 -2.39 -14.54 9.42
N SER A 73 -3.65 -14.13 9.19
CA SER A 73 -4.53 -13.55 10.22
C SER A 73 -5.97 -14.04 10.08
N GLU A 74 -6.71 -13.95 11.19
CA GLU A 74 -8.18 -14.07 11.21
C GLU A 74 -8.87 -12.72 11.00
N LYS A 75 -8.11 -11.61 11.02
CA LYS A 75 -8.65 -10.27 10.85
C LYS A 75 -9.03 -10.00 9.40
N LYS A 76 -10.14 -9.28 9.21
CA LYS A 76 -10.55 -8.71 7.92
C LYS A 76 -9.91 -7.33 7.73
N SER A 77 -9.75 -6.92 6.47
CA SER A 77 -9.36 -5.57 6.09
C SER A 77 -10.47 -4.61 6.51
N GLU A 78 -10.10 -3.56 7.21
CA GLU A 78 -10.98 -2.50 7.66
C GLU A 78 -10.28 -1.18 7.41
N ILE A 79 -11.08 -0.14 7.13
CA ILE A 79 -10.56 1.18 6.83
C ILE A 79 -10.24 1.87 8.15
N TYR A 80 -8.97 2.27 8.31
CA TYR A 80 -8.50 3.07 9.43
C TYR A 80 -7.77 4.31 8.90
N PRO A 81 -7.91 5.46 9.59
CA PRO A 81 -7.19 6.67 9.21
C PRO A 81 -5.68 6.44 9.22
N MET A 82 -4.99 6.86 8.16
CA MET A 82 -3.54 6.78 8.04
C MET A 82 -2.98 7.76 7.02
N LYS A 83 -1.71 8.12 7.20
CA LYS A 83 -0.97 9.00 6.30
C LYS A 83 0.36 8.33 5.93
N LEU A 84 0.60 8.18 4.64
CA LEU A 84 1.82 7.68 4.03
C LEU A 84 2.57 8.86 3.40
N ILE A 85 3.88 8.91 3.63
CA ILE A 85 4.78 9.89 3.02
C ILE A 85 5.81 9.09 2.23
N LEU A 86 5.79 9.23 0.91
CA LEU A 86 6.68 8.50 0.00
C LEU A 86 7.90 9.36 -0.35
N ASP A 87 8.95 8.75 -0.91
CA ASP A 87 10.26 9.41 -1.16
C ASP A 87 10.18 10.70 -2.01
N LYS A 88 9.21 10.79 -2.93
CA LYS A 88 8.96 11.98 -3.76
C LYS A 88 8.12 13.06 -3.05
N GLN A 89 8.03 13.01 -1.73
CA GLN A 89 7.14 13.83 -0.88
C GLN A 89 5.65 13.69 -1.23
N ILE A 90 5.28 12.66 -1.98
CA ILE A 90 3.88 12.32 -2.24
C ILE A 90 3.28 11.90 -0.90
N VAL A 91 2.22 12.58 -0.52
CA VAL A 91 1.48 12.26 0.71
C VAL A 91 0.12 11.69 0.32
N LEU A 92 -0.20 10.51 0.81
CA LEU A 92 -1.49 9.89 0.53
C LEU A 92 -1.97 9.07 1.72
N GLY A 93 -3.23 8.67 1.71
CA GLY A 93 -3.77 7.79 2.74
C GLY A 93 -5.27 7.92 2.87
N VAL A 94 -5.76 7.70 4.09
CA VAL A 94 -7.18 7.77 4.42
C VAL A 94 -7.37 8.68 5.63
N ASP A 95 -8.34 9.59 5.56
CA ASP A 95 -8.63 10.53 6.64
C ASP A 95 -9.55 9.94 7.74
N GLU A 96 -9.89 10.76 8.74
CA GLU A 96 -10.80 10.41 9.83
C GLU A 96 -12.23 10.06 9.38
N LYS A 97 -12.62 10.40 8.14
CA LYS A 97 -13.91 10.08 7.54
C LYS A 97 -13.84 8.82 6.66
N CYS A 98 -12.71 8.12 6.69
CA CYS A 98 -12.43 6.98 5.85
C CYS A 98 -12.40 7.34 4.35
N GLU A 99 -12.09 8.60 4.01
CA GLU A 99 -11.95 9.06 2.62
C GLU A 99 -10.48 9.06 2.19
N PHE A 100 -10.23 8.59 0.98
CA PHE A 100 -8.89 8.59 0.40
C PHE A 100 -8.47 10.01 -0.01
N PHE A 101 -7.19 10.33 0.18
CA PHE A 101 -6.60 11.60 -0.25
C PHE A 101 -5.20 11.42 -0.85
N ILE A 102 -4.83 12.37 -1.72
CA ILE A 102 -3.46 12.58 -2.21
C ILE A 102 -3.16 14.07 -2.14
N ILE A 103 -2.00 14.44 -1.59
CA ILE A 103 -1.48 15.80 -1.52
C ILE A 103 -0.14 15.82 -2.26
N HIS A 104 0.03 16.85 -3.09
CA HIS A 104 1.17 17.09 -3.96
C HIS A 104 1.90 18.35 -3.47
#